data_AF-A0A961Z4I5-F1
#
_entry.id   AF-A0A961Z4I5-F1
#
_cell.length_a   1.000
_cell.length_b   1.000
_cell.length_c   1.000
_cell.angle_alpha   90.00
_cell.angle_beta   90.00
_cell.angle_gamma   90.00
#
_symmetry.space_group_name_H-M   'P 1'
#
loop_
_entity.id
_entity.type
_entity.pdbx_description
1 polymer ?
#
loop_
_entity_poly.entity_id
_entity_poly.type
_entity_poly.pdbx_seq_one_letter_code
_entity_poly.pdbx_strand_id
1 'polypeptide(L)'
;MTEHSSATLEKAHALVDATKIARSTLEAVKTVARQQFANNLPPHSDVIDQVLESHRADLEQVIAEVYAKHYSTQTMDAALAFFSSEAGREIDSKRVAIDVEVQERSRVIGREIMQDLLKKLSQ
;
A
#
# COMPACT_ATOMS: atom_id res chain seq x y z
N MET A 1 -15.89 -21.66 8.49
CA MET A 1 -14.52 -21.47 7.95
C MET A 1 -14.55 -21.94 6.52
N THR A 2 -14.50 -21.02 5.55
CA THR A 2 -14.31 -21.39 4.15
C THR A 2 -12.84 -21.70 3.96
N GLU A 3 -12.51 -22.97 3.77
CA GLU A 3 -11.22 -23.36 3.22
C GLU A 3 -11.10 -22.72 1.84
N HIS A 4 -10.22 -21.73 1.70
CA HIS A 4 -9.90 -21.22 0.38
C HIS A 4 -9.16 -22.31 -0.37
N SER A 5 -9.66 -22.70 -1.55
CA SER A 5 -8.96 -23.69 -2.37
C SER A 5 -7.55 -23.18 -2.71
N SER A 6 -6.57 -24.09 -2.83
CA SER A 6 -5.19 -23.77 -3.26
C SER A 6 -5.17 -22.85 -4.49
N ALA A 7 -6.07 -23.08 -5.44
CA ALA A 7 -6.18 -22.28 -6.66
C ALA A 7 -6.59 -20.82 -6.41
N THR A 8 -7.40 -20.54 -5.38
CA THR A 8 -7.79 -19.17 -5.03
C THR A 8 -6.63 -18.41 -4.40
N LEU A 9 -5.83 -19.07 -3.56
CA LEU A 9 -4.66 -18.47 -2.95
C LEU A 9 -3.54 -18.19 -3.97
N GLU A 10 -3.29 -19.13 -4.89
CA GLU A 10 -2.35 -18.93 -6.00
C GLU A 10 -2.70 -17.70 -6.86
N LYS A 11 -3.99 -17.50 -7.15
CA LYS A 11 -4.47 -16.32 -7.89
C LYS A 11 -4.32 -15.03 -7.11
N ALA A 12 -4.52 -15.08 -5.79
CA ALA A 12 -4.30 -13.94 -4.93
C ALA A 12 -2.81 -13.53 -4.92
N HIS A 13 -1.88 -14.50 -4.83
CA HIS A 13 -0.45 -14.21 -4.95
C HIS A 13 -0.09 -13.57 -6.29
N ALA A 14 -0.58 -14.13 -7.40
CA ALA A 14 -0.35 -13.56 -8.72
C ALA A 14 -0.84 -12.10 -8.81
N LEU A 15 -1.97 -11.79 -8.16
CA LEU A 15 -2.51 -10.43 -8.14
C LEU A 15 -1.69 -9.48 -7.26
N VAL A 16 -1.20 -9.95 -6.12
CA VAL A 16 -0.27 -9.20 -5.26
C VAL A 16 1.00 -8.84 -6.02
N ASP A 17 1.54 -9.78 -6.80
CA ASP A 17 2.72 -9.56 -7.64
C ASP A 17 2.44 -8.58 -8.78
N ALA A 18 1.33 -8.78 -9.51
CA ALA A 18 0.95 -7.94 -10.64
C ALA A 18 0.72 -6.46 -10.25
N THR A 19 0.19 -6.23 -9.04
CA THR A 19 -0.10 -4.90 -8.49
C THR A 19 1.05 -4.33 -7.65
N LYS A 20 2.15 -5.10 -7.49
CA LYS A 20 3.32 -4.76 -6.66
C LYS A 20 2.93 -4.17 -5.30
N ILE A 21 1.79 -4.60 -4.75
CA ILE A 21 1.16 -3.90 -3.62
C ILE A 21 2.01 -4.06 -2.36
N ALA A 22 2.59 -5.24 -2.14
CA ALA A 22 3.52 -5.47 -1.04
C ALA A 22 4.74 -4.51 -1.12
N ARG A 23 5.33 -4.34 -2.32
CA ARG A 23 6.44 -3.40 -2.52
C ARG A 23 6.03 -1.95 -2.23
N SER A 24 4.87 -1.53 -2.73
CA SER A 24 4.32 -0.20 -2.49
C SER A 24 4.07 0.06 -0.99
N THR A 25 3.52 -0.92 -0.28
CA THR A 25 3.32 -0.86 1.17
C THR A 25 4.65 -0.75 1.91
N LEU A 26 5.66 -1.53 1.54
CA LEU A 26 6.99 -1.45 2.16
C LEU A 26 7.63 -0.07 1.96
N GLU A 27 7.52 0.53 0.77
CA GLU A 27 8.04 1.89 0.52
C GLU A 27 7.30 2.97 1.32
N ALA A 28 5.99 2.82 1.54
CA ALA A 28 5.24 3.69 2.44
C ALA A 28 5.71 3.54 3.90
N VAL A 29 5.89 2.30 4.38
CA VAL A 29 6.41 2.03 5.73
C VAL A 29 7.83 2.58 5.89
N LYS A 30 8.69 2.42 4.88
CA LYS A 30 10.05 2.97 4.84
C LYS A 30 10.07 4.48 4.98
N THR A 31 9.18 5.17 4.28
CA THR A 31 9.05 6.63 4.37
C THR A 31 8.71 7.06 5.79
N VAL A 32 7.73 6.41 6.41
CA VAL A 32 7.33 6.69 7.81
C VAL A 32 8.46 6.36 8.79
N ALA A 33 9.10 5.20 8.64
CA ALA A 33 10.21 4.77 9.49
C ALA A 33 11.38 5.77 9.41
N ARG A 34 11.78 6.20 8.22
CA ARG A 34 12.85 7.20 8.04
C ARG A 34 12.51 8.53 8.70
N GLN A 35 11.26 8.99 8.62
CA GLN A 35 10.81 10.18 9.32
C GLN A 35 10.88 10.02 10.84
N GLN A 36 10.41 8.90 11.36
CA GLN A 36 10.35 8.63 12.80
C GLN A 36 11.74 8.42 13.42
N PHE A 37 12.65 7.80 12.69
CA PHE A 37 14.01 7.48 13.15
C PHE A 37 15.09 8.43 12.62
N ALA A 38 14.71 9.55 11.98
CA ALA A 38 15.64 10.49 11.34
C ALA A 38 16.78 10.96 12.26
N ASN A 39 16.53 11.05 13.57
CA ASN A 39 17.52 11.48 14.56
C ASN A 39 18.26 10.32 15.27
N ASN A 40 17.82 9.08 15.05
CA ASN A 40 18.32 7.90 15.78
C ASN A 40 19.16 6.96 14.89
N LEU A 41 19.16 7.18 13.57
CA LEU A 41 19.91 6.38 12.63
C LEU A 41 20.99 7.24 11.96
N PRO A 42 22.19 6.67 11.71
CA PRO A 42 23.19 7.33 10.89
C PRO A 42 22.60 7.72 9.53
N PRO A 43 22.94 8.90 8.98
CA PRO A 43 22.65 9.21 7.58
C PRO A 43 23.28 8.10 6.74
N HIS A 44 22.49 7.45 5.87
CA HIS A 44 22.86 6.26 5.08
C HIS A 44 22.81 4.90 5.80
N SER A 45 22.10 4.78 6.93
CA SER A 45 21.81 3.46 7.50
C SER A 45 20.83 2.66 6.63
N ASP A 46 21.29 1.53 6.09
CA ASP A 46 20.47 0.56 5.34
C ASP A 46 19.63 -0.34 6.27
N VAL A 47 19.67 -0.14 7.59
CA VAL A 47 18.98 -1.00 8.56
C VAL A 47 17.47 -1.04 8.31
N ILE A 48 16.85 0.11 7.98
CA ILE A 48 15.42 0.15 7.66
C ILE A 48 15.14 -0.69 6.42
N ASP A 49 15.96 -0.56 5.38
CA ASP A 49 15.81 -1.31 4.13
C ASP A 49 15.96 -2.81 4.36
N GLN A 50 16.94 -3.24 5.17
CA GLN A 50 17.17 -4.64 5.51
C GLN A 50 16.01 -5.26 6.30
N VAL A 51 15.50 -4.56 7.31
CA VAL A 51 14.36 -5.03 8.11
C VAL A 51 13.12 -5.18 7.24
N LEU A 52 12.83 -4.19 6.40
CA LEU A 52 11.66 -4.26 5.52
C LEU A 52 11.77 -5.36 4.47
N GLU A 53 12.97 -5.60 3.91
CA GLU A 53 13.21 -6.70 2.99
C GLU A 53 12.94 -8.06 3.66
N SER A 54 13.40 -8.23 4.90
CA SER A 54 13.20 -9.49 5.64
C SER A 54 11.73 -9.85 5.90
N HIS A 55 10.83 -8.86 5.88
CA HIS A 55 9.40 -9.05 6.07
C HIS A 55 8.59 -9.03 4.76
N ARG A 56 9.25 -8.96 3.60
CA ARG A 56 8.57 -8.90 2.30
C ARG A 56 7.65 -10.10 2.07
N ALA A 57 8.18 -11.31 2.24
CA ALA A 57 7.45 -12.54 1.98
C ALA A 57 6.25 -12.70 2.94
N ASP A 58 6.43 -12.37 4.23
CA ASP A 58 5.36 -12.38 5.22
C ASP A 58 4.22 -11.43 4.82
N LEU A 59 4.58 -10.23 4.35
CA LEU A 59 3.59 -9.25 3.89
C LEU A 59 2.86 -9.71 2.64
N GLU A 60 3.57 -10.27 1.66
CA GLU A 60 2.97 -10.84 0.45
C GLU A 60 1.95 -11.93 0.78
N GLN A 61 2.31 -12.83 1.71
CA GLN A 61 1.42 -13.88 2.21
C GLN A 61 0.15 -13.31 2.84
N VAL A 62 0.30 -12.37 3.79
CA VAL A 62 -0.85 -11.76 4.49
C VAL A 62 -1.78 -11.06 3.51
N ILE A 63 -1.24 -10.30 2.55
CA ILE A 63 -2.07 -9.62 1.56
C ILE A 63 -2.78 -10.65 0.66
N ALA A 64 -2.10 -11.69 0.20
CA ALA A 64 -2.70 -12.73 -0.63
C ALA A 64 -3.86 -13.44 0.11
N GLU A 65 -3.69 -13.76 1.39
CA GLU A 65 -4.75 -14.34 2.22
C GLU A 65 -5.96 -13.41 2.36
N VAL A 66 -5.73 -12.10 2.55
CA VAL A 66 -6.81 -11.10 2.60
C VAL A 66 -7.55 -11.05 1.25
N TYR A 67 -6.86 -11.05 0.13
CA TYR A 67 -7.49 -11.08 -1.19
C TYR A 67 -8.28 -12.37 -1.41
N ALA A 68 -7.69 -13.53 -1.10
CA ALA A 68 -8.35 -14.83 -1.20
C ALA A 68 -9.62 -14.92 -0.36
N LYS A 69 -9.60 -14.28 0.82
CA LYS A 69 -10.75 -14.18 1.73
C LYS A 69 -11.90 -13.36 1.18
N HIS A 70 -11.59 -12.27 0.50
CA HIS A 70 -12.59 -11.26 0.14
C HIS A 70 -13.04 -11.30 -1.32
N TYR A 71 -12.26 -11.93 -2.21
CA TYR A 71 -12.56 -11.98 -3.64
C TYR A 71 -12.75 -13.40 -4.15
N SER A 72 -13.64 -13.53 -5.13
CA SER A 72 -13.77 -14.76 -5.91
C SER A 72 -12.59 -14.92 -6.87
N THR A 73 -12.32 -16.16 -7.29
CA THR A 73 -11.32 -16.45 -8.32
C THR A 73 -11.60 -15.66 -9.61
N GLN A 74 -12.86 -15.57 -10.03
CA GLN A 74 -13.25 -14.82 -11.24
C GLN A 74 -12.94 -13.32 -11.12
N THR A 75 -13.19 -12.73 -9.94
CA THR A 75 -12.85 -11.32 -9.67
C THR A 75 -11.35 -11.10 -9.75
N MET A 76 -10.55 -12.02 -9.18
CA MET A 76 -9.09 -11.93 -9.26
C MET A 76 -8.57 -12.10 -10.68
N ASP A 77 -9.15 -12.99 -11.48
CA ASP A 77 -8.80 -13.14 -12.90
C ASP A 77 -9.08 -11.85 -13.69
N ALA A 78 -10.23 -11.21 -13.46
CA ALA A 78 -10.55 -9.94 -14.10
C ALA A 78 -9.58 -8.82 -13.67
N ALA A 79 -9.23 -8.76 -12.39
CA ALA A 79 -8.24 -7.81 -11.87
C ALA A 79 -6.85 -8.04 -12.48
N LEU A 80 -6.41 -9.30 -12.56
CA LEU A 80 -5.16 -9.69 -13.20
C LEU A 80 -5.11 -9.27 -14.67
N ALA A 81 -6.19 -9.50 -15.41
CA ALA A 81 -6.31 -9.08 -16.80
C ALA A 81 -6.21 -7.55 -16.92
N PHE A 82 -6.87 -6.81 -16.03
CA PHE A 82 -6.80 -5.35 -16.00
C PHE A 82 -5.38 -4.84 -15.70
N PHE A 83 -4.73 -5.32 -14.64
CA PHE A 83 -3.36 -4.90 -14.29
C PHE A 83 -2.30 -5.38 -15.29
N SER A 84 -2.64 -6.36 -16.14
CA SER A 84 -1.82 -6.77 -17.28
C SER A 84 -2.07 -5.95 -18.55
N SER A 85 -3.06 -5.04 -18.56
CA SER A 85 -3.28 -4.11 -19.67
C SER A 85 -2.32 -2.92 -19.61
N GLU A 86 -2.23 -2.15 -20.70
CA GLU A 86 -1.45 -0.90 -20.73
C GLU A 86 -1.95 0.11 -19.68
N ALA A 87 -3.26 0.35 -19.65
CA ALA A 87 -3.88 1.26 -18.69
C ALA A 87 -3.66 0.81 -17.23
N GLY A 88 -3.80 -0.49 -16.96
CA GLY A 88 -3.59 -1.03 -15.61
C GLY A 88 -2.14 -0.87 -15.14
N ARG A 89 -1.16 -1.13 -16.01
CA ARG A 89 0.25 -0.88 -15.69
C ARG A 89 0.56 0.60 -15.49
N GLU A 90 -0.04 1.48 -16.29
CA GLU A 90 0.14 2.92 -16.14
C GLU A 90 -0.39 3.40 -14.78
N ILE A 91 -1.63 3.01 -14.42
CA ILE A 91 -2.24 3.33 -13.13
C ILE A 91 -1.36 2.82 -11.98
N ASP A 92 -0.93 1.55 -12.02
CA ASP A 92 -0.09 0.98 -10.96
C ASP A 92 1.24 1.71 -10.81
N SER A 93 1.90 2.04 -11.93
CA SER A 93 3.19 2.77 -11.92
C SER A 93 3.10 4.16 -11.28
N LYS A 94 1.92 4.80 -11.34
CA LYS A 94 1.67 6.13 -10.80
C LYS A 94 1.07 6.11 -9.39
N ARG A 95 0.64 4.94 -8.88
CA ARG A 95 -0.11 4.81 -7.62
C ARG A 95 0.59 5.50 -6.44
N VAL A 96 1.87 5.20 -6.19
CA VAL A 96 2.62 5.78 -5.04
C VAL A 96 2.69 7.30 -5.13
N ALA A 97 2.99 7.85 -6.31
CA ALA A 97 3.08 9.29 -6.50
C ALA A 97 1.72 9.97 -6.26
N ILE A 98 0.64 9.37 -6.78
CA ILE A 98 -0.74 9.84 -6.55
C ILE A 98 -1.08 9.77 -5.06
N ASP A 99 -0.79 8.66 -4.38
CA ASP A 99 -1.08 8.49 -2.95
C ASP A 99 -0.34 9.53 -2.09
N VAL A 100 0.93 9.79 -2.38
CA VAL A 100 1.72 10.83 -1.70
C VAL A 100 1.10 12.21 -1.92
N GLU A 101 0.80 12.56 -3.18
CA GLU A 101 0.21 13.85 -3.52
C GLU A 101 -1.17 14.04 -2.87
N VAL A 102 -2.01 13.00 -2.88
CA VAL A 102 -3.31 13.00 -2.20
C VAL A 102 -3.14 13.23 -0.71
N GLN A 103 -2.23 12.52 -0.04
CA GLN A 103 -1.98 12.70 1.39
C GLN A 103 -1.50 14.12 1.72
N GLU A 104 -0.60 14.69 0.93
CA GLU A 104 -0.11 16.06 1.11
C GLU A 104 -1.25 17.08 0.98
N ARG A 105 -2.06 16.96 -0.07
CA ARG A 105 -3.22 17.83 -0.29
C ARG A 105 -4.26 17.67 0.81
N SER A 106 -4.55 16.45 1.25
CA SER A 106 -5.47 16.18 2.37
C SER A 106 -5.00 16.80 3.68
N ARG A 107 -3.69 16.82 3.96
CA ARG A 107 -3.14 17.52 5.14
C ARG A 107 -3.37 19.02 5.09
N VAL A 108 -3.27 19.65 3.92
CA VAL A 108 -3.57 21.09 3.75
C VAL A 108 -5.03 21.37 4.05
N ILE A 109 -5.93 20.65 3.37
CA ILE A 109 -7.38 20.80 3.55
C ILE A 109 -7.78 20.53 5.00
N GLY A 110 -7.21 19.50 5.64
CA GLY A 110 -7.48 19.20 7.04
C GLY A 110 -7.12 20.36 8.00
N ARG A 111 -6.03 21.10 7.73
CA ARG A 111 -5.68 22.29 8.52
C ARG A 111 -6.68 23.43 8.32
N GLU A 112 -7.11 23.65 7.09
CA GLU A 112 -8.12 24.68 6.77
C GLU A 112 -9.44 24.39 7.48
N ILE A 113 -9.92 23.15 7.42
CA ILE A 113 -11.12 22.69 8.13
C ILE A 113 -10.98 22.95 9.65
N MET A 114 -9.84 22.60 10.25
CA MET A 114 -9.62 22.82 11.68
C MET A 114 -9.60 24.30 12.06
N GLN A 115 -8.98 25.15 11.24
CA GLN A 115 -8.99 26.60 11.47
C GLN A 115 -10.41 27.16 11.41
N ASP A 116 -11.22 26.71 10.45
CA ASP A 116 -12.60 27.16 10.32
C ASP A 116 -13.48 26.67 11.48
N LEU A 117 -13.28 25.45 11.95
CA LEU A 117 -13.93 24.94 13.16
C LEU A 117 -13.57 25.77 14.40
N LEU A 118 -12.28 26.08 14.60
CA LEU A 118 -11.84 26.90 15.74
C LEU A 118 -12.46 28.29 15.71
N LYS A 119 -12.51 28.95 14.54
CA LYS A 119 -13.16 30.26 14.38
C LYS A 119 -14.62 30.20 14.80
N LYS A 120 -15.35 29.17 14.35
CA LYS A 120 -16.79 29.00 14.66
C LYS A 120 -17.04 28.71 16.14
N LEU A 121 -16.17 27.95 16.80
CA LEU A 121 -16.30 27.64 18.23
C LEU A 121 -15.90 28.80 19.16
N SER A 122 -15.17 29.79 18.65
CA SER A 122 -14.78 31.00 19.38
C SER A 122 -15.79 32.15 19.28
N GLN A 123 -16.92 31.94 18.59
CA GLN A 123 -18.05 32.87 18.47
C GLN A 123 -19.18 32.46 19.40
#